data_AF-A0A662TF61-F1
#
_entry.id   AF-A0A662TF61-F1
#
_cell.length_a   1.000
_cell.length_b   1.000
_cell.length_c   1.000
_cell.angle_alpha   90.00
_cell.angle_beta   90.00
_cell.angle_gamma   90.00
#
_symmetry.space_group_name_H-M   'P 1'
#
loop_
_entity.id
_entity.type
_entity.pdbx_description
1 polymer ?
#
loop_
_entity_poly.entity_id
_entity_poly.type
_entity_poly.pdbx_seq_one_letter_code
_entity_poly.pdbx_strand_id
1 'polypeptide(L)'
;MASKKLVIASLIILLVTVPIASIIYAQNPIEVYQLYEYTQRVEIYVASNFSYTPQIGENVAILHPTNEFQRVYAFEAELSIIFPNNTILNVTDYSIERDHDDNEYIVFAIPSKLPPESRVVLVQKVQVAKRNMRLHISEAIAGKFEDIPEDLQRKYYCSPEFIDSPVGPFHTNIPELKELAFSLKDESGNVLKTVLNIIQWISSNIQYEAGNRPHYPEETYRNGVGDCDDQAILFVTLCRILGIPSYVQLGYVYIHGTTFKGSLSMIDGHLNYTYENIGWHGWAVVYIPKIGWVPVDLTYFVGDISDMESRIVGAAVTLSKTITVYNIISMDYIADHQQLVDTVLRFNLYISQSEKLVYERGIIEERNRNIVIIISVVLICEVALLLFSLLRYSKKKSEEEAFRFKLQ
;
A
#
# COMPACT_ATOMS: atom_id res chain seq x y z
N MET A 1 28.14 29.69 -42.84
CA MET A 1 27.18 30.46 -42.02
C MET A 1 26.19 29.61 -41.22
N ALA A 2 25.47 28.65 -41.82
CA ALA A 2 24.43 27.88 -41.11
C ALA A 2 24.94 27.05 -39.90
N SER A 3 26.10 26.39 -39.99
CA SER A 3 26.69 25.61 -38.89
C SER A 3 27.13 26.47 -37.70
N LYS A 4 27.66 27.69 -37.96
CA LYS A 4 28.02 28.66 -36.92
C LYS A 4 26.78 29.19 -36.18
N LYS A 5 25.70 29.47 -36.90
CA LYS A 5 24.41 29.87 -36.32
C LYS A 5 23.82 28.77 -35.43
N LEU A 6 23.98 27.50 -35.84
CA LEU A 6 23.52 26.35 -35.05
C LEU A 6 24.28 26.23 -33.72
N VAL A 7 25.61 26.35 -33.73
CA VAL A 7 26.43 26.34 -32.50
C VAL A 7 26.06 27.50 -31.57
N ILE A 8 25.89 28.71 -32.12
CA ILE A 8 25.48 29.89 -31.34
C ILE A 8 24.09 29.68 -30.74
N ALA A 9 23.14 29.13 -31.50
CA ALA A 9 21.81 28.82 -31.00
C ALA A 9 21.84 27.78 -29.86
N SER A 10 22.60 26.70 -30.01
CA SER A 10 22.77 25.68 -28.96
C SER A 10 23.41 26.26 -27.69
N LEU A 11 24.39 27.16 -27.83
CA LEU A 11 24.99 27.86 -26.68
C LEU A 11 24.01 28.80 -25.98
N ILE A 12 23.20 29.55 -26.74
CA ILE A 12 22.16 30.44 -26.18
C ILE A 12 21.11 29.63 -25.42
N ILE A 13 20.67 28.48 -25.97
CA ILE A 13 19.75 27.58 -25.29
C ILE A 13 20.34 27.15 -23.95
N LEU A 14 21.57 26.62 -23.94
CA LEU A 14 22.24 26.18 -22.70
C LEU A 14 22.39 27.30 -21.66
N LEU A 15 22.73 28.52 -22.12
CA LEU A 15 22.85 29.73 -21.28
C LEU A 15 21.53 30.13 -20.60
N VAL A 16 20.39 29.77 -21.19
CA VAL A 16 19.06 30.07 -20.65
C VAL A 16 18.52 28.90 -19.81
N THR A 17 18.69 27.66 -20.27
CA THR A 17 18.12 26.47 -19.64
C THR A 17 18.85 26.06 -18.36
N VAL A 18 20.18 26.22 -18.27
CA VAL A 18 20.94 25.88 -17.05
C VAL A 18 20.51 26.74 -15.84
N PRO A 19 20.37 28.08 -15.96
CA PRO A 19 19.82 28.90 -14.88
C PRO A 19 18.38 28.51 -14.50
N ILE A 20 17.52 28.25 -15.50
CA ILE A 20 16.12 27.83 -15.25
C ILE A 20 16.10 26.48 -14.52
N ALA A 21 16.87 25.50 -14.97
CA ALA A 21 17.02 24.20 -14.33
C ALA A 21 17.56 24.32 -12.90
N SER A 22 18.50 25.25 -12.66
CA SER A 22 19.03 25.54 -11.33
C SER A 22 17.96 26.17 -10.41
N ILE A 23 17.12 27.06 -10.95
CA ILE A 23 15.98 27.64 -10.22
C ILE A 23 14.95 26.56 -9.90
N ILE A 24 14.57 25.72 -10.87
CA ILE A 24 13.63 24.60 -10.66
C ILE A 24 14.20 23.62 -9.64
N TYR A 25 15.49 23.30 -9.72
CA TYR A 25 16.16 22.44 -8.75
C TYR A 25 16.16 23.08 -7.36
N ALA A 26 16.45 24.38 -7.24
CA ALA A 26 16.43 25.08 -5.96
C ALA A 26 15.01 25.11 -5.35
N GLN A 27 13.98 25.32 -6.19
CA GLN A 27 12.57 25.32 -5.81
C GLN A 27 11.98 23.92 -5.63
N ASN A 28 12.69 22.86 -6.02
CA ASN A 28 12.25 21.48 -5.83
C ASN A 28 12.06 21.21 -4.33
N PRO A 29 10.83 20.96 -3.86
CA PRO A 29 10.55 20.82 -2.44
C PRO A 29 11.36 19.68 -1.85
N ILE A 30 11.93 19.93 -0.67
CA ILE A 30 12.53 18.87 0.14
C ILE A 30 11.38 18.13 0.80
N GLU A 31 11.26 16.85 0.46
CA GLU A 31 10.35 15.93 1.10
C GLU A 31 11.00 15.40 2.38
N VAL A 32 10.29 15.57 3.49
CA VAL A 32 10.72 15.20 4.83
C VAL A 32 10.03 13.88 5.19
N TYR A 33 10.82 12.82 5.30
CA TYR A 33 10.33 11.51 5.73
C TYR A 33 10.73 11.21 7.17
N GLN A 34 9.82 10.57 7.89
CA GLN A 34 10.02 9.96 9.19
C GLN A 34 10.41 8.50 9.00
N LEU A 35 11.52 8.06 9.61
CA LEU A 35 12.00 6.70 9.50
C LEU A 35 11.46 5.82 10.63
N TYR A 36 10.99 4.64 10.26
CA TYR A 36 10.47 3.64 11.18
C TYR A 36 11.13 2.30 10.95
N GLU A 37 11.34 1.57 12.04
CA GLU A 37 11.72 0.16 12.02
C GLU A 37 10.58 -0.67 12.63
N TYR A 38 9.98 -1.52 11.81
CA TYR A 38 9.07 -2.57 12.24
C TYR A 38 9.87 -3.84 12.52
N THR A 39 9.57 -4.51 13.63
CA THR A 39 10.10 -5.84 13.95
C THR A 39 8.95 -6.76 14.34
N GLN A 40 8.93 -7.96 13.76
CA GLN A 40 8.03 -9.03 14.09
C GLN A 40 8.82 -10.28 14.46
N ARG A 41 8.30 -11.03 15.43
CA ARG A 41 8.69 -12.42 15.67
C ARG A 41 7.44 -13.26 15.82
N VAL A 42 7.36 -14.34 15.06
CA VAL A 42 6.31 -15.36 15.16
C VAL A 42 6.97 -16.68 15.52
N GLU A 43 6.44 -17.37 16.52
CA GLU A 43 6.83 -18.72 16.90
C GLU A 43 5.60 -19.62 16.94
N ILE A 44 5.65 -20.73 16.22
CA ILE A 44 4.57 -21.72 16.16
C ILE A 44 5.11 -23.04 16.69
N TYR A 45 4.49 -23.53 17.76
CA TYR A 45 4.83 -24.80 18.41
C TYR A 45 3.77 -25.86 18.11
N VAL A 46 4.21 -27.01 17.62
CA VAL A 46 3.34 -28.15 17.27
C VAL A 46 3.16 -29.05 18.50
N ALA A 47 2.08 -28.87 19.27
CA ALA A 47 1.83 -29.66 20.47
C ALA A 47 0.88 -30.86 20.26
N SER A 48 0.49 -31.15 19.01
CA SER A 48 -0.24 -32.38 18.70
C SER A 48 0.66 -33.61 18.79
N ASN A 49 0.05 -34.77 18.95
CA ASN A 49 0.73 -36.07 18.98
C ASN A 49 0.94 -36.68 17.56
N PHE A 50 0.61 -35.93 16.50
CA PHE A 50 0.82 -36.32 15.11
C PHE A 50 1.45 -35.17 14.32
N SER A 51 1.99 -35.48 13.13
CA SER A 51 2.66 -34.47 12.32
C SER A 51 1.71 -33.39 11.81
N TYR A 52 2.15 -32.14 11.86
CA TYR A 52 1.48 -30.99 11.31
C TYR A 52 1.89 -30.76 9.85
N THR A 53 0.92 -30.40 9.00
CA THR A 53 1.15 -30.03 7.60
C THR A 53 0.98 -28.51 7.49
N PRO A 54 2.06 -27.77 7.16
CA PRO A 54 2.00 -26.33 7.08
C PRO A 54 0.92 -25.78 6.15
N GLN A 55 0.10 -24.86 6.66
CA GLN A 55 -1.08 -24.36 5.92
C GLN A 55 -1.68 -23.03 6.43
N ILE A 56 -1.03 -22.32 7.36
CA ILE A 56 -1.54 -21.05 7.93
C ILE A 56 -0.59 -19.86 7.70
N GLY A 57 0.37 -20.01 6.78
CA GLY A 57 1.33 -18.95 6.46
C GLY A 57 2.51 -18.86 7.43
N GLU A 58 2.82 -19.91 8.19
CA GLU A 58 3.97 -19.97 9.10
C GLU A 58 5.33 -19.70 8.45
N ASN A 59 5.41 -19.84 7.13
CA ASN A 59 6.60 -19.68 6.31
C ASN A 59 6.54 -18.44 5.41
N VAL A 60 5.63 -17.51 5.70
CA VAL A 60 5.40 -16.32 4.88
C VAL A 60 5.84 -15.07 5.62
N ALA A 61 6.68 -14.26 4.98
CA ALA A 61 7.03 -12.91 5.45
C ALA A 61 6.50 -11.87 4.46
N ILE A 62 5.72 -10.90 4.94
CA ILE A 62 4.99 -9.97 4.08
C ILE A 62 5.91 -8.81 3.66
N LEU A 63 6.09 -8.62 2.35
CA LEU A 63 6.86 -7.50 1.80
C LEU A 63 5.98 -6.24 1.78
N HIS A 64 6.38 -5.25 2.57
CA HIS A 64 5.64 -3.98 2.62
C HIS A 64 5.81 -3.22 1.29
N PRO A 65 4.75 -2.60 0.76
CA PRO A 65 4.81 -1.93 -0.52
C PRO A 65 5.58 -0.62 -0.43
N THR A 66 6.25 -0.26 -1.53
CA THR A 66 6.67 1.12 -1.80
C THR A 66 5.62 1.79 -2.69
N ASN A 67 5.09 2.93 -2.26
CA ASN A 67 4.01 3.64 -2.94
C ASN A 67 4.16 5.17 -2.76
N GLU A 68 3.16 5.94 -3.11
CA GLU A 68 3.15 7.40 -2.98
C GLU A 68 3.19 7.90 -1.52
N PHE A 69 2.81 7.04 -0.57
CA PHE A 69 2.73 7.33 0.85
C PHE A 69 4.03 6.96 1.60
N GLN A 70 4.72 5.90 1.19
CA GLN A 70 5.87 5.33 1.90
C GLN A 70 6.93 4.73 0.98
N ARG A 71 8.16 4.58 1.51
CA ARG A 71 9.23 3.84 0.85
C ARG A 71 9.89 2.85 1.80
N VAL A 72 10.11 1.63 1.33
CA VAL A 72 10.87 0.59 2.05
C VAL A 72 12.35 0.69 1.64
N TYR A 73 13.25 0.73 2.63
CA TYR A 73 14.71 0.86 2.42
C TYR A 73 15.45 -0.43 2.72
N ALA A 74 15.01 -1.14 3.74
CA ALA A 74 15.59 -2.41 4.14
C ALA A 74 14.49 -3.36 4.54
N PHE A 75 14.73 -4.62 4.22
CA PHE A 75 13.88 -5.74 4.59
C PHE A 75 14.79 -6.91 4.94
N GLU A 76 14.60 -7.48 6.12
CA GLU A 76 15.29 -8.67 6.59
C GLU A 76 14.24 -9.67 7.08
N ALA A 77 14.32 -10.92 6.65
CA ALA A 77 13.52 -12.00 7.21
C ALA A 77 14.38 -13.25 7.36
N GLU A 78 14.24 -13.91 8.51
CA GLU A 78 14.94 -15.14 8.85
C GLU A 78 13.94 -16.15 9.38
N LEU A 79 13.97 -17.37 8.83
CA LEU A 79 13.17 -18.48 9.31
C LEU A 79 14.05 -19.63 9.79
N SER A 80 13.71 -20.17 10.95
CA SER A 80 14.36 -21.36 11.50
C SER A 80 13.32 -22.37 12.00
N ILE A 81 13.68 -23.64 11.93
CA ILE A 81 12.88 -24.76 12.46
C ILE A 81 13.70 -25.47 13.53
N ILE A 82 13.13 -25.61 14.71
CA ILE A 82 13.72 -26.34 15.84
C ILE A 82 12.97 -27.67 15.95
N PHE A 83 13.69 -28.76 15.73
CA PHE A 83 13.15 -30.12 15.84
C PHE A 83 13.18 -30.64 17.28
N PRO A 84 12.45 -31.73 17.61
CA PRO A 84 12.35 -32.25 18.99
C PRO A 84 13.68 -32.66 19.61
N ASN A 85 14.65 -33.04 18.78
CA ASN A 85 16.02 -33.36 19.20
C ASN A 85 16.90 -32.10 19.39
N ASN A 86 16.31 -30.90 19.42
CA ASN A 86 16.96 -29.59 19.47
C ASN A 86 17.90 -29.29 18.29
N THR A 87 17.78 -30.01 17.17
CA THR A 87 18.47 -29.64 15.93
C THR A 87 17.77 -28.42 15.33
N ILE A 88 18.56 -27.42 14.91
CA ILE A 88 18.07 -26.20 14.28
C ILE A 88 18.36 -26.27 12.78
N LEU A 89 17.33 -26.06 11.97
CA LEU A 89 17.43 -25.85 10.53
C LEU A 89 17.17 -24.37 10.24
N ASN A 90 18.20 -23.64 9.81
CA ASN A 90 18.02 -22.30 9.26
C ASN A 90 17.60 -22.42 7.79
N VAL A 91 16.45 -21.87 7.44
CA VAL A 91 15.89 -21.99 6.10
C VAL A 91 16.38 -20.83 5.25
N THR A 92 17.19 -21.14 4.25
CA THR A 92 17.79 -20.14 3.34
C THR A 92 17.16 -20.15 1.95
N ASP A 93 16.42 -21.20 1.60
CA ASP A 93 15.75 -21.31 0.32
C ASP A 93 14.37 -20.67 0.42
N TYR A 94 14.07 -19.75 -0.51
CA TYR A 94 12.83 -18.99 -0.52
C TYR A 94 12.50 -18.50 -1.94
N SER A 95 11.21 -18.28 -2.18
CA SER A 95 10.68 -17.59 -3.36
C SER A 95 10.07 -16.25 -2.95
N ILE A 96 10.01 -15.32 -3.90
CA ILE A 96 9.16 -14.14 -3.81
C ILE A 96 7.94 -14.41 -4.68
N GLU A 97 6.76 -14.30 -4.09
CA GLU A 97 5.48 -14.62 -4.71
C GLU A 97 4.51 -13.46 -4.58
N ARG A 98 3.39 -13.56 -5.30
CA ARG A 98 2.28 -12.60 -5.25
C ARG A 98 0.96 -13.31 -5.13
N ASP A 99 0.08 -12.75 -4.32
CA ASP A 99 -1.29 -13.24 -4.19
C ASP A 99 -2.17 -12.68 -5.32
N HIS A 100 -3.46 -13.02 -5.26
CA HIS A 100 -4.47 -12.52 -6.19
C HIS A 100 -4.67 -10.99 -6.14
N ASP A 101 -4.24 -10.35 -5.06
CA ASP A 101 -4.37 -8.92 -4.81
C ASP A 101 -3.10 -8.15 -5.17
N ASP A 102 -2.10 -8.83 -5.75
CA ASP A 102 -0.78 -8.34 -6.16
C ASP A 102 0.09 -7.90 -4.96
N ASN A 103 -0.18 -8.42 -3.76
CA ASN A 103 0.70 -8.22 -2.62
C ASN A 103 1.90 -9.16 -2.72
N GLU A 104 3.10 -8.62 -2.52
CA GLU A 104 4.34 -9.39 -2.54
C GLU A 104 4.66 -9.99 -1.17
N TYR A 105 5.15 -11.22 -1.15
CA TYR A 105 5.61 -11.88 0.06
C TYR A 105 6.74 -12.87 -0.23
N ILE A 106 7.51 -13.17 0.80
CA ILE A 106 8.54 -14.22 0.78
C ILE A 106 7.92 -15.51 1.29
N VAL A 107 8.12 -16.61 0.55
CA VAL A 107 7.76 -17.97 0.99
C VAL A 107 9.03 -18.75 1.23
N PHE A 108 9.29 -19.13 2.48
CA PHE A 108 10.41 -19.99 2.85
C PHE A 108 10.08 -21.45 2.54
N ALA A 109 11.03 -22.17 1.95
CA ALA A 109 10.88 -23.59 1.64
C ALA A 109 11.05 -24.44 2.91
N ILE A 110 9.93 -24.78 3.56
CA ILE A 110 9.90 -25.61 4.76
C ILE A 110 9.46 -27.05 4.45
N PRO A 111 9.78 -28.05 5.30
CA PRO A 111 9.30 -29.41 5.12
C PRO A 111 7.77 -29.49 5.07
N SER A 112 7.22 -30.33 4.19
CA SER A 112 5.77 -30.52 4.04
C SER A 112 5.09 -31.16 5.25
N LYS A 113 5.87 -31.72 6.19
CA LYS A 113 5.39 -32.23 7.46
C LYS A 113 6.36 -31.88 8.57
N LEU A 114 5.83 -31.33 9.66
CA LEU A 114 6.57 -31.05 10.88
C LEU A 114 6.21 -32.11 11.94
N PRO A 115 7.19 -32.77 12.56
CA PRO A 115 6.89 -33.72 13.63
C PRO A 115 6.34 -33.00 14.87
N PRO A 116 5.63 -33.73 15.77
CA PRO A 116 5.30 -33.25 17.10
C PRO A 116 6.48 -32.58 17.79
N GLU A 117 6.21 -31.56 18.61
CA GLU A 117 7.20 -30.78 19.38
C GLU A 117 8.15 -29.90 18.56
N SER A 118 7.94 -29.79 17.25
CA SER A 118 8.67 -28.84 16.41
C SER A 118 8.27 -27.40 16.69
N ARG A 119 9.21 -26.47 16.50
CA ARG A 119 8.96 -25.02 16.50
C ARG A 119 9.36 -24.40 15.18
N VAL A 120 8.49 -23.60 14.58
CA VAL A 120 8.83 -22.72 13.46
C VAL A 120 8.98 -21.31 14.02
N VAL A 121 10.09 -20.65 13.75
CA VAL A 121 10.37 -19.29 14.22
C VAL A 121 10.69 -18.42 13.02
N LEU A 122 9.86 -17.41 12.78
CA LEU A 122 10.06 -16.38 11.77
C LEU A 122 10.36 -15.05 12.46
N VAL A 123 11.42 -14.36 12.03
CA VAL A 123 11.74 -13.00 12.47
C VAL A 123 11.79 -12.12 11.23
N GLN A 124 11.09 -11.00 11.26
CA GLN A 124 11.05 -10.02 10.18
C GLN A 124 11.42 -8.64 10.72
N LYS A 125 12.19 -7.88 9.95
CA LYS A 125 12.47 -6.46 10.18
C LYS A 125 12.29 -5.67 8.90
N VAL A 126 11.65 -4.51 9.01
CA VAL A 126 11.39 -3.63 7.87
C VAL A 126 11.69 -2.20 8.24
N GLN A 127 12.51 -1.54 7.44
CA GLN A 127 12.78 -0.10 7.58
C GLN A 127 12.00 0.67 6.52
N VAL A 128 11.08 1.53 6.99
CA VAL A 128 10.13 2.26 6.15
C VAL A 128 10.27 3.75 6.45
N ALA A 129 10.43 4.57 5.40
CA ALA A 129 10.30 6.01 5.53
C ALA A 129 8.93 6.47 5.07
N LYS A 130 8.27 7.27 5.90
CA LYS A 130 6.90 7.75 5.71
C LYS A 130 6.86 9.27 5.67
N ARG A 131 6.06 9.82 4.76
CA ARG A 131 5.80 11.27 4.68
C ARG A 131 4.34 11.59 4.95
N ASN A 132 4.09 12.85 5.33
CA ASN A 132 2.74 13.41 5.29
C ASN A 132 2.37 13.72 3.84
N MET A 133 1.13 13.42 3.46
CA MET A 133 0.60 13.74 2.14
C MET A 133 -0.65 14.62 2.29
N ARG A 134 -0.76 15.65 1.46
CA ARG A 134 -1.98 16.48 1.40
C ARG A 134 -2.76 16.11 0.16
N LEU A 135 -3.98 15.64 0.38
CA LEU A 135 -4.93 15.35 -0.68
C LEU A 135 -5.77 16.59 -0.97
N HIS A 136 -6.19 16.73 -2.22
CA HIS A 136 -7.12 17.77 -2.65
C HIS A 136 -8.28 17.07 -3.34
N ILE A 137 -9.48 17.24 -2.79
CA ILE A 137 -10.73 16.72 -3.34
C ILE A 137 -11.71 17.87 -3.55
N SER A 138 -12.59 17.73 -4.53
CA SER A 138 -13.68 18.67 -4.75
C SER A 138 -14.76 18.05 -5.62
N GLU A 139 -16.03 18.22 -5.24
CA GLU A 139 -17.16 17.75 -6.03
C GLU A 139 -17.17 18.31 -7.45
N ALA A 140 -16.64 19.52 -7.64
CA ALA A 140 -16.59 20.21 -8.94
C ALA A 140 -15.70 19.48 -9.97
N ILE A 141 -14.77 18.63 -9.52
CA ILE A 141 -13.82 17.92 -10.38
C ILE A 141 -13.95 16.40 -10.31
N ALA A 142 -14.73 15.84 -9.38
CA ALA A 142 -14.81 14.41 -9.05
C ALA A 142 -15.35 13.46 -10.14
N GLY A 143 -15.74 14.02 -11.29
CA GLY A 143 -16.34 13.27 -12.39
C GLY A 143 -17.63 12.52 -12.01
N LYS A 144 -18.10 11.69 -12.93
CA LYS A 144 -19.33 10.91 -12.80
C LYS A 144 -19.09 9.41 -12.93
N PHE A 145 -20.10 8.59 -12.63
CA PHE A 145 -20.02 7.13 -12.81
C PHE A 145 -19.58 6.73 -14.22
N GLU A 146 -20.01 7.47 -15.25
CA GLU A 146 -19.63 7.18 -16.65
C GLU A 146 -18.16 7.50 -16.97
N ASP A 147 -17.49 8.30 -16.12
CA ASP A 147 -16.07 8.63 -16.24
C ASP A 147 -15.16 7.54 -15.61
N ILE A 148 -15.73 6.52 -14.96
CA ILE A 148 -14.95 5.42 -14.35
C ILE A 148 -14.45 4.48 -15.47
N PRO A 149 -13.13 4.20 -15.56
CA PRO A 149 -12.59 3.28 -16.54
C PRO A 149 -13.17 1.86 -16.40
N GLU A 150 -13.62 1.27 -17.51
CA GLU A 150 -14.23 -0.06 -17.51
C GLU A 150 -13.28 -1.17 -17.03
N ASP A 151 -11.97 -1.04 -17.26
CA ASP A 151 -10.98 -2.00 -16.79
C ASP A 151 -10.85 -2.00 -15.27
N LEU A 152 -10.92 -0.82 -14.64
CA LEU A 152 -11.01 -0.72 -13.18
C LEU A 152 -12.34 -1.25 -12.66
N GLN A 153 -13.45 -0.97 -13.35
CA GLN A 153 -14.71 -1.62 -12.98
C GLN A 153 -14.55 -3.13 -13.05
N ARG A 154 -14.10 -3.73 -14.15
CA ARG A 154 -13.94 -5.19 -14.26
C ARG A 154 -13.03 -5.79 -13.19
N LYS A 155 -11.93 -5.11 -12.82
CA LYS A 155 -10.99 -5.61 -11.81
C LYS A 155 -11.57 -5.58 -10.38
N TYR A 156 -12.36 -4.55 -10.06
CA TYR A 156 -12.82 -4.30 -8.68
C TYR A 156 -14.34 -4.53 -8.49
N TYR A 157 -15.08 -4.77 -9.58
CA TYR A 157 -16.51 -5.04 -9.59
C TYR A 157 -16.77 -6.54 -9.61
N CYS A 158 -17.70 -6.96 -8.77
CA CYS A 158 -18.24 -8.32 -8.79
C CYS A 158 -19.28 -8.43 -9.93
N SER A 159 -18.83 -8.50 -11.20
CA SER A 159 -19.77 -8.85 -12.28
C SER A 159 -20.05 -10.35 -12.25
N PRO A 160 -21.33 -10.78 -12.37
CA PRO A 160 -21.68 -12.18 -12.65
C PRO A 160 -21.05 -12.74 -13.93
N GLU A 161 -20.46 -11.90 -14.79
CA GLU A 161 -19.75 -12.34 -15.99
C GLU A 161 -18.31 -12.81 -15.69
N PHE A 162 -17.78 -12.53 -14.49
CA PHE A 162 -16.48 -13.00 -14.00
C PHE A 162 -16.66 -13.91 -12.77
N ILE A 163 -17.53 -14.91 -12.91
CA ILE A 163 -17.91 -15.92 -11.89
C ILE A 163 -16.73 -16.61 -11.18
N ASP A 164 -15.55 -16.63 -11.80
CA ASP A 164 -14.35 -17.31 -11.27
C ASP A 164 -13.41 -16.40 -10.45
N SER A 165 -13.73 -15.11 -10.28
CA SER A 165 -12.92 -14.24 -9.41
C SER A 165 -13.44 -14.32 -7.97
N PRO A 166 -12.61 -14.69 -6.97
CA PRO A 166 -13.03 -14.66 -5.58
C PRO A 166 -13.52 -13.24 -5.23
N VAL A 167 -14.70 -13.14 -4.61
CA VAL A 167 -15.30 -11.85 -4.22
C VAL A 167 -14.73 -11.32 -2.89
N GLY A 168 -13.79 -12.04 -2.29
CA GLY A 168 -13.24 -11.77 -0.96
C GLY A 168 -14.37 -11.63 0.08
N PRO A 169 -14.21 -10.76 1.08
CA PRO A 169 -15.28 -10.48 2.04
C PRO A 169 -16.41 -9.61 1.46
N PHE A 170 -16.33 -9.16 0.20
CA PHE A 170 -17.21 -8.12 -0.34
C PHE A 170 -18.49 -8.70 -0.96
N HIS A 171 -19.42 -9.14 -0.11
CA HIS A 171 -20.70 -9.72 -0.53
C HIS A 171 -21.65 -8.70 -1.19
N THR A 172 -21.44 -8.44 -2.48
CA THR A 172 -22.22 -7.46 -3.27
C THR A 172 -23.62 -7.93 -3.68
N ASN A 173 -23.96 -9.20 -3.48
CA ASN A 173 -25.24 -9.80 -3.91
C ASN A 173 -26.34 -9.82 -2.83
N ILE A 174 -26.15 -9.12 -1.71
CA ILE A 174 -27.12 -9.06 -0.62
C ILE A 174 -28.20 -7.99 -0.91
N PRO A 175 -29.50 -8.33 -0.96
CA PRO A 175 -30.58 -7.41 -1.37
C PRO A 175 -30.66 -6.11 -0.58
N GLU A 176 -30.59 -6.16 0.75
CA GLU A 176 -30.66 -4.99 1.63
C GLU A 176 -29.43 -4.07 1.48
N LEU A 177 -28.24 -4.61 1.23
CA LEU A 177 -27.06 -3.81 0.92
C LEU A 177 -27.18 -3.15 -0.46
N LYS A 178 -27.80 -3.82 -1.43
CA LYS A 178 -28.12 -3.22 -2.74
C LYS A 178 -29.08 -2.06 -2.59
N GLU A 179 -30.19 -2.27 -1.89
CA GLU A 179 -31.17 -1.22 -1.63
C GLU A 179 -30.53 -0.02 -0.93
N LEU A 180 -29.75 -0.26 0.13
CA LEU A 180 -29.01 0.80 0.82
C LEU A 180 -28.08 1.54 -0.13
N ALA A 181 -27.21 0.85 -0.86
CA ALA A 181 -26.25 1.48 -1.74
C ALA A 181 -26.93 2.37 -2.80
N PHE A 182 -27.98 1.87 -3.45
CA PHE A 182 -28.73 2.65 -4.44
C PHE A 182 -29.47 3.84 -3.82
N SER A 183 -29.91 3.76 -2.56
CA SER A 183 -30.53 4.88 -1.84
C SER A 183 -29.53 6.01 -1.52
N LEU A 184 -28.24 5.69 -1.40
CA LEU A 184 -27.16 6.64 -1.09
C LEU A 184 -26.52 7.26 -2.35
N LYS A 185 -26.84 6.72 -3.53
CA LYS A 185 -26.31 7.20 -4.81
C LYS A 185 -26.76 8.65 -5.07
N ASP A 186 -25.82 9.51 -5.41
CA ASP A 186 -26.15 10.88 -5.83
C ASP A 186 -26.91 10.89 -7.17
N GLU A 187 -28.04 11.59 -7.20
CA GLU A 187 -28.93 11.64 -8.37
C GLU A 187 -28.26 12.24 -9.63
N SER A 188 -27.27 13.13 -9.46
CA SER A 188 -26.55 13.74 -10.58
C SER A 188 -25.46 12.83 -11.17
N GLY A 189 -25.18 11.71 -10.49
CA GLY A 189 -24.14 10.75 -10.83
C GLY A 189 -22.74 11.14 -10.32
N ASN A 190 -22.62 12.11 -9.42
CA ASN A 190 -21.31 12.53 -8.88
C ASN A 190 -20.73 11.46 -7.94
N VAL A 191 -19.53 10.97 -8.27
CA VAL A 191 -18.90 9.85 -7.54
C VAL A 191 -18.45 10.28 -6.15
N LEU A 192 -17.79 11.43 -6.00
CA LEU A 192 -17.36 11.91 -4.68
C LEU A 192 -18.55 12.17 -3.77
N LYS A 193 -19.62 12.79 -4.29
CA LYS A 193 -20.82 13.03 -3.48
C LYS A 193 -21.50 11.73 -3.04
N THR A 194 -21.52 10.72 -3.91
CA THR A 194 -21.98 9.37 -3.51
C THR A 194 -21.10 8.77 -2.42
N VAL A 195 -19.77 8.87 -2.55
CA VAL A 195 -18.82 8.42 -1.52
C VAL A 195 -19.07 9.13 -0.18
N LEU A 196 -19.27 10.46 -0.19
CA LEU A 196 -19.56 11.24 1.01
C LEU A 196 -20.90 10.84 1.65
N ASN A 197 -21.93 10.53 0.85
CA ASN A 197 -23.20 10.00 1.34
C ASN A 197 -23.01 8.65 2.07
N ILE A 198 -22.18 7.76 1.53
CA ILE A 198 -21.87 6.47 2.15
C ILE A 198 -21.09 6.68 3.46
N ILE A 199 -20.08 7.54 3.47
CA ILE A 199 -19.32 7.90 4.69
C ILE A 199 -20.26 8.43 5.77
N GLN A 200 -21.17 9.34 5.40
CA GLN A 200 -22.15 9.93 6.31
C GLN A 200 -23.08 8.87 6.90
N TRP A 201 -23.59 7.97 6.05
CA TRP A 201 -24.48 6.90 6.50
C TRP A 201 -23.77 5.97 7.48
N ILE A 202 -22.57 5.48 7.15
CA ILE A 202 -21.82 4.57 8.04
C ILE A 202 -21.49 5.27 9.36
N SER A 203 -20.98 6.51 9.31
CA SER A 203 -20.64 7.29 10.51
C SER A 203 -21.84 7.53 11.44
N SER A 204 -23.06 7.46 10.92
CA SER A 204 -24.29 7.71 11.68
C SER A 204 -24.99 6.44 12.17
N ASN A 205 -24.70 5.29 11.55
CA ASN A 205 -25.44 4.04 11.78
C ASN A 205 -24.56 2.90 12.32
N ILE A 206 -23.24 2.98 12.18
CA ILE A 206 -22.31 1.95 12.65
C ILE A 206 -21.46 2.50 13.79
N GLN A 207 -21.58 1.88 14.96
CA GLN A 207 -20.78 2.21 16.14
C GLN A 207 -19.47 1.41 16.13
N TYR A 208 -18.38 2.06 16.53
CA TYR A 208 -17.10 1.37 16.72
C TYR A 208 -17.16 0.41 17.91
N GLU A 209 -16.90 -0.87 17.67
CA GLU A 209 -16.75 -1.90 18.70
C GLU A 209 -15.64 -2.87 18.27
N ALA A 210 -14.63 -3.06 19.13
CA ALA A 210 -13.55 -3.99 18.85
C ALA A 210 -14.05 -5.43 18.93
N GLY A 211 -13.90 -6.18 17.83
CA GLY A 211 -14.31 -7.57 17.73
C GLY A 211 -13.18 -8.56 18.09
N ASN A 212 -13.55 -9.82 18.33
CA ASN A 212 -12.60 -10.94 18.42
C ASN A 212 -12.40 -11.66 17.07
N ARG A 213 -13.13 -11.23 16.04
CA ARG A 213 -13.02 -11.70 14.66
C ARG A 213 -13.53 -10.59 13.71
N PRO A 214 -13.09 -10.58 12.46
CA PRO A 214 -13.68 -9.72 11.44
C PRO A 214 -15.10 -10.17 11.07
N HIS A 215 -15.90 -9.21 10.60
CA HIS A 215 -17.28 -9.37 10.16
C HIS A 215 -17.43 -9.24 8.65
N TYR A 216 -18.29 -10.07 8.06
CA TYR A 216 -18.77 -9.84 6.70
C TYR A 216 -19.67 -8.58 6.66
N PRO A 217 -19.80 -7.90 5.51
CA PRO A 217 -20.47 -6.59 5.42
C PRO A 217 -21.93 -6.63 5.89
N GLU A 218 -22.65 -7.72 5.64
CA GLU A 218 -24.03 -7.89 6.10
C GLU A 218 -24.13 -8.06 7.63
N GLU A 219 -23.09 -8.56 8.29
CA GLU A 219 -23.06 -8.64 9.75
C GLU A 219 -22.89 -7.25 10.35
N THR A 220 -21.92 -6.47 9.86
CA THR A 220 -21.70 -5.07 10.27
C THR A 220 -22.97 -4.23 10.02
N TYR A 221 -23.58 -4.38 8.85
CA TYR A 221 -24.82 -3.67 8.50
C TYR A 221 -25.98 -4.00 9.43
N ARG A 222 -26.24 -5.29 9.72
CA ARG A 222 -27.38 -5.72 10.55
C ARG A 222 -27.17 -5.42 12.03
N ASN A 223 -25.93 -5.57 12.52
CA ASN A 223 -25.61 -5.39 13.93
C ASN A 223 -25.45 -3.91 14.30
N GLY A 224 -25.13 -3.05 13.32
CA GLY A 224 -24.87 -1.63 13.57
C GLY A 224 -23.57 -1.38 14.33
N VAL A 225 -22.66 -2.35 14.38
CA VAL A 225 -21.38 -2.28 15.07
C VAL A 225 -20.27 -2.94 14.25
N GLY A 226 -19.05 -2.45 14.40
CA GLY A 226 -17.84 -3.03 13.80
C GLY A 226 -16.61 -2.14 14.02
N ASP A 227 -15.42 -2.73 13.95
CA ASP A 227 -14.15 -2.02 14.09
C ASP A 227 -13.64 -1.43 12.76
N CYS A 228 -12.35 -1.18 12.64
CA CYS A 228 -11.77 -0.43 11.52
C CYS A 228 -11.93 -1.15 10.17
N ASP A 229 -11.65 -2.45 10.12
CA ASP A 229 -11.74 -3.25 8.91
C ASP A 229 -13.18 -3.62 8.59
N ASP A 230 -14.02 -3.94 9.59
CA ASP A 230 -15.45 -4.16 9.41
C ASP A 230 -16.13 -2.98 8.69
N GLN A 231 -15.89 -1.77 9.17
CA GLN A 231 -16.45 -0.55 8.57
C GLN A 231 -15.88 -0.29 7.17
N ALA A 232 -14.59 -0.56 6.96
CA ALA A 232 -13.96 -0.45 5.64
C ALA A 232 -14.53 -1.46 4.64
N ILE A 233 -14.78 -2.71 5.06
CA ILE A 233 -15.40 -3.75 4.24
C ILE A 233 -16.81 -3.36 3.85
N LEU A 234 -17.63 -2.88 4.79
CA LEU A 234 -18.98 -2.41 4.49
C LEU A 234 -18.95 -1.24 3.50
N PHE A 235 -18.08 -0.26 3.72
CA PHE A 235 -17.90 0.86 2.80
C PHE A 235 -17.52 0.41 1.38
N VAL A 236 -16.51 -0.46 1.27
CA VAL A 236 -16.05 -1.01 -0.01
C VAL A 236 -17.16 -1.80 -0.69
N THR A 237 -17.92 -2.59 0.06
CA THR A 237 -19.05 -3.37 -0.47
C THR A 237 -20.12 -2.47 -1.07
N LEU A 238 -20.53 -1.40 -0.38
CA LEU A 238 -21.51 -0.43 -0.90
C LEU A 238 -20.99 0.29 -2.15
N CYS A 239 -19.70 0.68 -2.17
CA CYS A 239 -19.06 1.26 -3.35
C CYS A 239 -19.07 0.29 -4.55
N ARG A 240 -18.67 -0.97 -4.32
CA ARG A 240 -18.62 -2.00 -5.36
C ARG A 240 -20.00 -2.34 -5.90
N ILE A 241 -21.04 -2.37 -5.07
CA ILE A 241 -22.44 -2.53 -5.53
C ILE A 241 -22.80 -1.46 -6.58
N LEU A 242 -22.33 -0.23 -6.41
CA LEU A 242 -22.57 0.90 -7.31
C LEU A 242 -21.61 0.97 -8.50
N GLY A 243 -20.68 0.02 -8.63
CA GLY A 243 -19.67 0.03 -9.70
C GLY A 243 -18.50 0.99 -9.47
N ILE A 244 -18.29 1.46 -8.23
CA ILE A 244 -17.15 2.30 -7.86
C ILE A 244 -15.98 1.40 -7.45
N PRO A 245 -14.83 1.41 -8.16
CA PRO A 245 -13.67 0.62 -7.80
C PRO A 245 -13.16 1.00 -6.42
N SER A 246 -13.04 0.00 -5.54
CA SER A 246 -12.58 0.19 -4.17
C SER A 246 -12.01 -1.10 -3.59
N TYR A 247 -11.17 -0.97 -2.57
CA TYR A 247 -10.56 -2.09 -1.85
C TYR A 247 -10.23 -1.68 -0.41
N VAL A 248 -9.97 -2.65 0.46
CA VAL A 248 -9.49 -2.40 1.82
C VAL A 248 -7.97 -2.41 1.82
N GLN A 249 -7.34 -1.53 2.58
CA GLN A 249 -5.91 -1.51 2.79
C GLN A 249 -5.62 -1.65 4.28
N LEU A 250 -4.68 -2.52 4.63
CA LEU A 250 -4.26 -2.76 6.00
C LEU A 250 -2.88 -2.18 6.24
N GLY A 251 -2.69 -1.76 7.48
CA GLY A 251 -1.43 -1.26 7.95
C GLY A 251 -1.37 -1.15 9.45
N TYR A 252 -0.39 -0.40 9.93
CA TYR A 252 -0.26 -0.12 11.34
C TYR A 252 0.07 1.34 11.61
N VAL A 253 -0.45 1.83 12.72
CA VAL A 253 -0.25 3.20 13.22
C VAL A 253 0.79 3.16 14.33
N TYR A 254 1.79 4.03 14.22
CA TYR A 254 2.73 4.32 15.29
C TYR A 254 2.06 5.13 16.39
N ILE A 255 2.06 4.58 17.60
CA ILE A 255 1.46 5.19 18.78
C ILE A 255 2.57 5.87 19.58
N HIS A 256 2.68 7.21 19.44
CA HIS A 256 3.71 8.01 20.08
C HIS A 256 3.45 8.23 21.57
N GLY A 257 4.52 8.22 22.39
CA GLY A 257 4.54 8.99 23.64
C GLY A 257 4.58 8.23 24.97
N THR A 258 4.46 6.91 25.01
CA THR A 258 4.73 6.07 26.19
C THR A 258 5.09 4.67 25.71
N THR A 259 5.70 3.83 26.55
CA THR A 259 5.87 2.40 26.28
C THR A 259 4.50 1.72 26.17
N PHE A 260 3.75 1.97 25.09
CA PHE A 260 2.46 1.36 24.84
C PHE A 260 2.74 -0.11 24.55
N LYS A 261 2.55 -0.92 25.57
CA LYS A 261 2.75 -2.36 25.54
C LYS A 261 1.44 -3.01 25.92
N GLY A 262 1.06 -4.01 25.16
CA GLY A 262 -0.07 -4.84 25.49
C GLY A 262 0.18 -6.28 25.11
N SER A 263 -0.72 -7.12 25.59
CA SER A 263 -0.76 -8.53 25.26
C SER A 263 -2.21 -8.98 25.15
N LEU A 264 -2.50 -9.79 24.14
CA LEU A 264 -3.78 -10.42 23.93
C LEU A 264 -3.57 -11.93 23.88
N SER A 265 -4.53 -12.67 24.42
CA SER A 265 -4.59 -14.12 24.34
C SER A 265 -5.92 -14.49 23.69
N MET A 266 -5.86 -15.25 22.60
CA MET A 266 -7.00 -15.63 21.78
C MET A 266 -6.99 -17.14 21.56
N ILE A 267 -8.11 -17.69 21.07
CA ILE A 267 -8.27 -19.12 20.79
C ILE A 267 -7.89 -19.94 22.03
N ASP A 268 -8.51 -19.63 23.18
CA ASP A 268 -8.29 -20.32 24.46
C ASP A 268 -6.80 -20.46 24.89
N GLY A 269 -5.97 -19.45 24.57
CA GLY A 269 -4.56 -19.41 24.95
C GLY A 269 -3.60 -19.97 23.90
N HIS A 270 -4.12 -20.47 22.77
CA HIS A 270 -3.31 -20.96 21.67
C HIS A 270 -2.65 -19.84 20.87
N LEU A 271 -3.20 -18.63 20.85
CA LEU A 271 -2.62 -17.49 20.17
C LEU A 271 -2.32 -16.38 21.17
N ASN A 272 -1.04 -16.09 21.39
CA ASN A 272 -0.58 -15.05 22.29
C ASN A 272 0.13 -13.96 21.49
N TYR A 273 -0.43 -12.76 21.50
CA TYR A 273 0.07 -11.61 20.77
C TYR A 273 0.58 -10.55 21.74
N THR A 274 1.76 -9.99 21.47
CA THR A 274 2.35 -8.88 22.23
C THR A 274 2.75 -7.77 21.28
N TYR A 275 2.60 -6.52 21.68
CA TYR A 275 2.88 -5.37 20.81
C TYR A 275 3.53 -4.22 21.57
N GLU A 276 4.38 -3.45 20.89
CA GLU A 276 5.05 -2.25 21.42
C GLU A 276 4.95 -1.07 20.42
N ASN A 277 4.29 0.01 20.83
CA ASN A 277 4.10 1.27 20.08
C ASN A 277 3.44 1.12 18.69
N ILE A 278 2.70 0.04 18.48
CA ILE A 278 2.06 -0.32 17.21
C ILE A 278 0.59 -0.66 17.45
N GLY A 279 -0.28 -0.25 16.53
CA GLY A 279 -1.67 -0.70 16.45
C GLY A 279 -2.05 -0.98 15.02
N TRP A 280 -2.58 -2.18 14.74
CA TRP A 280 -3.13 -2.52 13.42
C TRP A 280 -4.33 -1.64 13.10
N HIS A 281 -4.48 -1.32 11.82
CA HIS A 281 -5.54 -0.45 11.34
C HIS A 281 -5.92 -0.80 9.91
N GLY A 282 -7.21 -0.73 9.61
CA GLY A 282 -7.77 -0.93 8.27
C GLY A 282 -8.53 0.30 7.79
N TRP A 283 -8.39 0.63 6.51
CA TRP A 283 -9.12 1.70 5.86
C TRP A 283 -9.52 1.30 4.43
N ALA A 284 -10.46 2.03 3.84
CA ALA A 284 -10.83 1.83 2.46
C ALA A 284 -9.98 2.70 1.52
N VAL A 285 -9.83 2.26 0.28
CA VAL A 285 -9.30 3.08 -0.82
C VAL A 285 -10.30 3.02 -1.96
N VAL A 286 -10.68 4.18 -2.51
CA VAL A 286 -11.72 4.32 -3.52
C VAL A 286 -11.23 5.13 -4.71
N TYR A 287 -11.61 4.73 -5.91
CA TYR A 287 -11.29 5.45 -7.13
C TYR A 287 -12.35 6.52 -7.41
N ILE A 288 -11.93 7.77 -7.51
CA ILE A 288 -12.77 8.90 -7.93
C ILE A 288 -12.28 9.39 -9.29
N PRO A 289 -13.12 9.38 -10.34
CA PRO A 289 -12.72 9.85 -11.67
C PRO A 289 -12.12 11.25 -11.63
N LYS A 290 -11.08 11.49 -12.45
CA LYS A 290 -10.34 12.76 -12.55
C LYS A 290 -9.56 13.18 -11.30
N ILE A 291 -9.73 12.49 -10.17
CA ILE A 291 -8.94 12.66 -8.93
C ILE A 291 -7.95 11.50 -8.76
N GLY A 292 -8.39 10.26 -8.95
CA GLY A 292 -7.60 9.04 -8.76
C GLY A 292 -8.03 8.25 -7.53
N TRP A 293 -7.12 7.39 -7.03
CA TRP A 293 -7.33 6.63 -5.81
C TRP A 293 -7.18 7.54 -4.59
N VAL A 294 -8.17 7.52 -3.70
CA VAL A 294 -8.15 8.27 -2.45
C VAL A 294 -8.47 7.33 -1.28
N PRO A 295 -7.81 7.48 -0.13
CA PRO A 295 -8.16 6.75 1.07
C PRO A 295 -9.46 7.29 1.67
N VAL A 296 -10.19 6.42 2.37
CA VAL A 296 -11.36 6.74 3.19
C VAL A 296 -11.18 6.01 4.51
N ASP A 297 -10.99 6.77 5.58
CA ASP A 297 -10.83 6.24 6.93
C ASP A 297 -11.97 6.69 7.82
N LEU A 298 -12.80 5.73 8.23
CA LEU A 298 -14.01 5.95 9.01
C LEU A 298 -13.74 6.04 10.52
N THR A 299 -12.55 5.62 10.97
CA THR A 299 -12.29 5.34 12.39
C THR A 299 -11.04 6.04 12.94
N TYR A 300 -10.04 6.34 12.11
CA TYR A 300 -8.82 7.05 12.50
C TYR A 300 -8.37 8.11 11.48
N PHE A 301 -8.84 9.34 11.66
CA PHE A 301 -8.49 10.47 10.78
C PHE A 301 -8.25 11.76 11.57
N VAL A 302 -7.64 12.74 10.92
CA VAL A 302 -7.45 14.10 11.45
C VAL A 302 -8.41 15.06 10.74
N GLY A 303 -9.35 15.63 11.48
CA GLY A 303 -10.29 16.63 10.94
C GLY A 303 -11.54 16.76 11.79
N ASP A 304 -12.56 17.46 11.26
CA ASP A 304 -13.82 17.67 11.96
C ASP A 304 -14.71 16.43 11.80
N ILE A 305 -15.27 15.92 12.91
CA ILE A 305 -16.14 14.75 12.88
C ILE A 305 -17.45 15.01 12.13
N SER A 306 -17.88 16.26 12.00
CA SER A 306 -19.06 16.65 11.23
C SER A 306 -18.80 16.83 9.73
N ASP A 307 -17.54 16.93 9.33
CA ASP A 307 -17.12 17.05 7.93
C ASP A 307 -16.74 15.69 7.34
N MET A 308 -17.48 15.24 6.32
CA MET A 308 -17.24 13.95 5.70
C MET A 308 -15.94 13.93 4.87
N GLU A 309 -15.53 15.07 4.32
CA GLU A 309 -14.27 15.17 3.56
C GLU A 309 -13.04 14.90 4.44
N SER A 310 -13.13 15.21 5.74
CA SER A 310 -12.08 14.91 6.72
C SER A 310 -11.72 13.42 6.80
N ARG A 311 -12.63 12.50 6.46
CA ARG A 311 -12.35 11.04 6.39
C ARG A 311 -11.46 10.66 5.21
N ILE A 312 -11.37 11.54 4.21
CA ILE A 312 -10.53 11.35 3.02
C ILE A 312 -9.22 12.09 3.20
N VAL A 313 -9.28 13.41 3.38
CA VAL A 313 -8.07 14.25 3.42
C VAL A 313 -7.25 14.02 4.69
N GLY A 314 -7.91 13.63 5.77
CA GLY A 314 -7.32 13.35 7.07
C GLY A 314 -7.06 11.88 7.36
N ALA A 315 -7.31 10.98 6.40
CA ALA A 315 -7.22 9.52 6.59
C ALA A 315 -5.85 9.09 7.15
N ALA A 316 -5.80 8.00 7.94
CA ALA A 316 -4.59 7.55 8.63
C ALA A 316 -3.35 7.49 7.72
N VAL A 317 -3.50 6.95 6.51
CA VAL A 317 -2.40 6.74 5.56
C VAL A 317 -1.76 8.04 5.05
N THR A 318 -2.49 9.15 5.10
CA THR A 318 -1.96 10.48 4.73
C THR A 318 -1.00 11.03 5.78
N LEU A 319 -1.03 10.47 6.99
CA LEU A 319 -0.18 10.88 8.11
C LEU A 319 1.18 10.16 8.06
N SER A 320 2.21 10.83 8.58
CA SER A 320 3.57 10.29 8.62
C SER A 320 3.76 9.12 9.58
N LYS A 321 2.73 8.76 10.35
CA LYS A 321 2.78 7.74 11.42
C LYS A 321 2.11 6.42 11.07
N THR A 322 1.57 6.28 9.86
CA THR A 322 0.83 5.08 9.45
C THR A 322 1.61 4.38 8.35
N ILE A 323 1.85 3.09 8.47
CA ILE A 323 2.60 2.31 7.47
C ILE A 323 1.64 1.30 6.85
N THR A 324 1.57 1.32 5.53
CA THR A 324 0.83 0.37 4.70
C THR A 324 1.57 -0.96 4.65
N VAL A 325 0.82 -2.06 4.74
CA VAL A 325 1.37 -3.42 4.68
C VAL A 325 0.84 -4.16 3.46
N TYR A 326 -0.48 -4.23 3.24
CA TYR A 326 -1.05 -4.92 2.06
C TYR A 326 -2.48 -4.46 1.73
N ASN A 327 -2.93 -4.83 0.54
CA ASN A 327 -4.28 -4.56 0.02
C ASN A 327 -5.14 -5.82 0.05
N ILE A 328 -6.44 -5.64 0.28
CA ILE A 328 -7.47 -6.67 0.22
C ILE A 328 -8.44 -6.27 -0.89
N ILE A 329 -8.25 -6.88 -2.06
CA ILE A 329 -9.07 -6.68 -3.26
C ILE A 329 -10.04 -7.84 -3.42
N SER A 330 -9.56 -9.07 -3.25
CA SER A 330 -10.29 -10.31 -3.51
C SER A 330 -9.96 -11.45 -2.54
N MET A 331 -8.90 -11.33 -1.72
CA MET A 331 -8.64 -12.32 -0.66
C MET A 331 -9.74 -12.31 0.39
N ASP A 332 -10.14 -13.48 0.88
CA ASP A 332 -11.13 -13.63 1.94
C ASP A 332 -10.44 -13.95 3.27
N TYR A 333 -9.87 -12.91 3.89
CA TYR A 333 -9.18 -13.06 5.16
C TYR A 333 -10.12 -13.44 6.33
N ILE A 334 -11.43 -13.27 6.17
CA ILE A 334 -12.43 -13.69 7.16
C ILE A 334 -12.56 -15.21 7.12
N ALA A 335 -12.61 -15.80 5.92
CA ALA A 335 -12.52 -17.24 5.74
C ALA A 335 -11.15 -17.79 6.21
N ASP A 336 -10.04 -17.10 5.89
CA ASP A 336 -8.70 -17.50 6.34
C ASP A 336 -8.58 -17.49 7.87
N HIS A 337 -9.21 -16.52 8.55
CA HIS A 337 -9.28 -16.50 10.02
C HIS A 337 -10.00 -17.74 10.57
N GLN A 338 -11.09 -18.20 9.93
CA GLN A 338 -11.77 -19.43 10.34
C GLN A 338 -10.86 -20.66 10.13
N GLN A 339 -10.19 -20.74 8.98
CA GLN A 339 -9.22 -21.81 8.69
C GLN A 339 -8.05 -21.83 9.69
N LEU A 340 -7.57 -20.66 10.09
CA LEU A 340 -6.55 -20.50 11.12
C LEU A 340 -7.03 -21.11 12.44
N VAL A 341 -8.21 -20.72 12.92
CA VAL A 341 -8.80 -21.24 14.17
C VAL A 341 -8.93 -22.76 14.12
N ASP A 342 -9.52 -23.30 13.05
CA ASP A 342 -9.69 -24.74 12.86
C ASP A 342 -8.36 -25.48 12.85
N THR A 343 -7.35 -24.93 12.17
CA THR A 343 -6.01 -25.53 12.09
C THR A 343 -5.31 -25.53 13.45
N VAL A 344 -5.36 -24.38 14.14
CA VAL A 344 -4.76 -24.22 15.47
C VAL A 344 -5.32 -25.24 16.45
N LEU A 345 -6.64 -25.39 16.49
CA LEU A 345 -7.30 -26.34 17.38
C LEU A 345 -7.04 -27.79 16.96
N ARG A 346 -7.11 -28.10 15.66
CA ARG A 346 -6.89 -29.45 15.14
C ARG A 346 -5.49 -29.98 15.43
N PHE A 347 -4.47 -29.16 15.21
CA PHE A 347 -3.07 -29.55 15.38
C PHE A 347 -2.48 -29.13 16.74
N ASN A 348 -3.33 -28.64 17.65
CA ASN A 348 -2.94 -28.18 18.99
C ASN A 348 -1.73 -27.23 18.91
N LEU A 349 -1.82 -26.23 18.02
CA LEU A 349 -0.72 -25.30 17.78
C LEU A 349 -0.71 -24.21 18.86
N TYR A 350 0.48 -23.83 19.32
CA TYR A 350 0.66 -22.64 20.15
C TYR A 350 1.47 -21.61 19.38
N ILE A 351 0.86 -20.46 19.15
CA ILE A 351 1.41 -19.34 18.39
C ILE A 351 1.75 -18.21 19.36
N SER A 352 3.00 -17.77 19.33
CA SER A 352 3.45 -16.57 20.01
C SER A 352 3.91 -15.55 18.98
N GLN A 353 3.26 -14.38 18.95
CA GLN A 353 3.61 -13.29 18.07
C GLN A 353 3.98 -12.05 18.87
N SER A 354 5.07 -11.40 18.49
CA SER A 354 5.49 -10.13 19.07
C SER A 354 5.80 -9.12 17.97
N GLU A 355 5.25 -7.92 18.10
CA GLU A 355 5.45 -6.83 17.17
C GLU A 355 5.94 -5.56 17.86
N LYS A 356 6.77 -4.81 17.15
CA LYS A 356 7.29 -3.55 17.64
C LYS A 356 7.47 -2.59 16.49
N LEU A 357 7.07 -1.34 16.70
CA LEU A 357 7.36 -0.25 15.79
C LEU A 357 8.19 0.81 16.51
N VAL A 358 9.36 1.11 15.95
CA VAL A 358 10.28 2.11 16.49
C VAL A 358 10.33 3.28 15.54
N TYR A 359 10.12 4.49 16.06
CA TYR A 359 10.50 5.70 15.35
C TYR A 359 12.01 5.89 15.48
N GLU A 360 12.75 5.60 14.42
CA GLU A 360 14.17 5.91 14.37
C GLU A 360 14.30 7.42 14.22
N ARG A 361 15.00 8.09 15.15
CA ARG A 361 15.22 9.54 15.09
C ARG A 361 16.09 9.87 13.87
N GLY A 362 15.46 9.96 12.71
CA GLY A 362 16.06 10.22 11.43
C GLY A 362 15.03 10.91 10.56
N ILE A 363 15.42 12.06 10.02
CA ILE A 363 14.69 12.72 8.95
C ILE A 363 15.47 12.43 7.68
N ILE A 364 14.81 11.81 6.70
CA ILE A 364 15.35 11.70 5.35
C ILE A 364 14.81 12.89 4.57
N GLU A 365 15.73 13.74 4.10
CA GLU A 365 15.44 14.87 3.23
C GLU A 365 15.78 14.49 1.79
N GLU A 366 14.75 14.33 0.96
CA GLU A 366 14.92 14.02 -0.46
C GLU A 366 14.32 15.11 -1.33
N ARG A 367 15.00 15.44 -2.44
CA ARG A 367 14.38 16.22 -3.52
C ARG A 367 13.56 15.29 -4.41
N ASN A 368 12.47 15.81 -4.97
CA ASN A 368 11.63 15.04 -5.89
C ASN A 368 12.47 14.49 -7.05
N ARG A 369 12.63 13.16 -7.08
CA ARG A 369 13.51 12.46 -8.02
C ARG A 369 13.08 12.66 -9.46
N ASN A 370 11.78 12.74 -9.75
CA ASN A 370 11.29 12.91 -11.12
C ASN A 370 11.72 14.26 -11.69
N ILE A 371 11.66 15.33 -10.89
CA ILE A 371 12.16 16.65 -11.30
C ILE A 371 13.68 16.60 -11.54
N VAL A 372 14.44 15.94 -10.67
CA VAL A 372 15.90 15.78 -10.83
C VAL A 372 16.23 14.99 -12.12
N ILE A 373 15.51 13.90 -12.39
CA ILE A 373 15.67 13.10 -13.61
C ILE A 373 15.32 13.93 -14.85
N ILE A 374 14.19 14.64 -14.85
CA ILE A 374 13.78 15.48 -15.99
C ILE A 374 14.84 16.54 -16.28
N ILE A 375 15.32 17.26 -15.24
CA ILE A 375 16.40 18.24 -15.38
C ILE A 375 17.65 17.58 -15.99
N SER A 376 18.03 16.41 -15.47
CA SER A 376 19.22 15.68 -15.94
C SER A 376 19.09 15.28 -17.40
N VAL A 377 17.94 14.74 -17.81
CA VAL A 377 17.68 14.32 -19.20
C VAL A 377 17.69 15.52 -20.14
N VAL A 378 17.06 16.64 -19.77
CA VAL A 378 17.05 17.86 -20.59
C VAL A 378 18.49 18.37 -20.80
N LEU A 379 19.27 18.48 -19.73
CA LEU A 379 20.66 18.94 -19.81
C LEU A 379 21.54 17.99 -20.65
N ILE A 380 21.36 16.67 -20.53
CA ILE A 380 22.08 15.69 -21.35
C ILE A 380 21.74 15.86 -22.83
N CYS A 381 20.45 15.99 -23.17
CA CYS A 381 20.01 16.22 -24.54
C CYS A 381 20.59 17.51 -25.14
N GLU A 382 20.65 18.59 -24.36
CA GLU A 382 21.21 19.87 -24.80
C GLU A 382 22.73 19.80 -25.03
N VAL A 383 23.46 19.13 -24.14
CA VAL A 383 24.90 18.88 -24.34
C VAL A 383 25.14 18.04 -25.59
N ALA A 384 24.33 17.00 -25.81
CA ALA A 384 24.42 16.18 -27.02
C ALA A 384 24.16 17.00 -28.30
N LEU A 385 23.15 17.89 -28.29
CA LEU A 385 22.87 18.81 -29.39
C LEU A 385 24.02 19.79 -29.64
N LEU A 386 24.62 20.34 -28.59
CA LEU A 386 25.78 21.22 -28.70
C LEU A 386 26.97 20.47 -29.32
N LEU A 387 27.30 19.28 -28.83
CA LEU A 387 28.36 18.44 -29.39
C LEU A 387 28.11 18.11 -30.86
N PHE A 388 26.89 17.73 -31.23
CA PHE A 388 26.52 17.49 -32.61
C PHE A 388 26.70 18.74 -33.49
N SER A 389 26.29 19.91 -33.01
CA SER A 389 26.47 21.18 -33.73
C SER A 389 27.95 21.54 -33.92
N LEU A 390 28.78 21.31 -32.90
CA LEU A 390 30.23 21.53 -32.93
C LEU A 390 30.92 20.57 -33.91
N LEU A 391 30.55 19.28 -33.90
CA LEU A 391 31.06 18.29 -34.86
C LEU A 391 30.72 18.67 -36.30
N ARG A 392 29.47 19.08 -36.56
CA ARG A 392 29.07 19.58 -37.88
C ARG A 392 29.81 20.85 -38.29
N TYR A 393 30.04 21.77 -37.36
CA TYR A 393 30.80 22.98 -37.62
C TYR A 393 32.26 22.66 -37.96
N SER A 394 32.90 21.79 -37.18
CA SER A 394 34.27 21.33 -37.41
C SER A 394 34.44 20.65 -38.76
N LYS A 395 33.55 19.71 -39.11
CA LYS A 395 33.56 19.02 -40.40
C LYS A 395 33.41 19.99 -41.58
N LYS A 396 32.48 20.95 -41.48
CA LYS A 396 32.31 21.95 -42.54
C LYS A 396 33.53 22.86 -42.69
N LYS A 397 34.17 23.22 -41.57
CA LYS A 397 35.38 24.05 -41.58
C LYS A 397 36.56 23.32 -42.24
N SER A 398 36.75 22.03 -41.94
CA SER A 398 37.81 21.22 -42.57
C SER A 398 37.57 21.02 -44.07
N GLU A 399 36.32 20.84 -44.50
CA GLU A 399 35.95 20.79 -45.93
C GLU A 399 36.26 22.12 -46.65
N GLU A 400 35.95 23.26 -46.03
CA GLU A 400 36.25 24.59 -46.57
C GLU A 400 37.77 24.86 -46.65
N GLU A 401 38.56 24.44 -45.65
CA GLU A 401 40.02 24.54 -45.64
C GLU A 401 40.68 23.64 -46.70
N ALA A 402 40.22 22.39 -46.83
CA ALA A 402 40.68 21.46 -47.86
C ALA A 402 40.37 21.94 -49.29
N PHE A 403 39.23 22.61 -49.49
CA PHE A 403 38.89 23.22 -50.77
C PHE A 403 39.79 24.42 -51.10
N ARG A 404 40.11 25.27 -50.12
CA ARG A 404 41.04 26.40 -50.33
C ARG A 404 42.46 25.93 -50.66
N PHE A 405 42.93 24.85 -50.03
CA PHE A 405 44.26 24.28 -50.32
C PHE A 405 44.37 23.70 -51.73
N LYS A 406 43.26 23.25 -52.34
CA LYS A 406 43.24 22.78 -53.75
C LYS A 406 43.20 23.90 -54.79
N LEU A 407 42.92 25.14 -54.38
CA LEU A 407 42.81 26.33 -55.24
C LEU A 407 44.06 27.21 -55.22
N GLN A 408 45.01 26.93 -54.33
CA GLN A 408 46.38 27.45 -54.33
C GLN A 408 47.29 26.45 -55.02
#